data_AF-A0A350YND1-F1
#
_entry.id   AF-A0A350YND1-F1
#
_cell.length_a   1.000
_cell.length_b   1.000
_cell.length_c   1.000
_cell.angle_alpha   90.00
_cell.angle_beta   90.00
_cell.angle_gamma   90.00
#
_symmetry.space_group_name_H-M   'P 1'
#
loop_
_entity.id
_entity.type
_entity.pdbx_description
1 polymer ?
#
loop_
_entity_poly.entity_id
_entity_poly.type
_entity_poly.pdbx_seq_one_letter_code
_entity_poly.pdbx_strand_id
1 'polypeptide(L)'
;KTLEQADLHGFIFRSRSPSSGIGGVTVYTPSGMPGRKGAGLFGGAFIRSFPLIPVIDDGRLHDPKLRENFIERVFVYKRWKEFLMRGAALKDLITFHTEHKLLVLSHSPKHLSVLGRLVADVKQYSPVEILSRYITRLTDALRLLATTKKNTNVLHHIIGYFTQRLSADDKKELLEIIDAYHKGYVPLIVPVVLINHYVRKFDEPYLKKQHYLNPHPIELMLRNHV
;
A
#
# COMPACT_ATOMS: atom_id res chain seq x y z
N LYS A 1 11.40 -10.38 -22.20
CA LYS A 1 10.48 -10.36 -23.36
C LYS A 1 9.17 -11.10 -23.08
N THR A 2 9.11 -12.40 -22.74
CA THR A 2 7.82 -13.09 -22.50
C THR A 2 7.00 -12.55 -21.31
N LEU A 3 7.64 -12.19 -20.19
CA LEU A 3 6.93 -11.68 -19.00
C LEU A 3 6.36 -10.26 -19.15
N GLU A 4 6.85 -9.48 -20.12
CA GLU A 4 6.32 -8.13 -20.41
C GLU A 4 4.89 -8.20 -20.96
N GLN A 5 4.52 -9.33 -21.56
CA GLN A 5 3.20 -9.58 -22.15
C GLN A 5 2.20 -10.15 -21.15
N ALA A 6 2.63 -10.58 -19.96
CA ALA A 6 1.81 -11.33 -19.00
C ALA A 6 0.94 -10.45 -18.07
N ASP A 7 0.76 -9.17 -18.40
CA ASP A 7 -0.02 -8.18 -17.64
C ASP A 7 0.12 -8.28 -16.11
N LEU A 8 1.37 -8.43 -15.64
CA LEU A 8 1.64 -8.74 -14.23
C LEU A 8 1.24 -7.60 -13.30
N HIS A 9 0.68 -7.97 -12.14
CA HIS A 9 0.30 -7.05 -11.06
C HIS A 9 1.08 -7.28 -9.75
N GLY A 10 1.74 -8.43 -9.65
CA GLY A 10 2.60 -8.83 -8.55
C GLY A 10 3.32 -10.13 -8.91
N PHE A 11 4.40 -10.46 -8.20
CA PHE A 11 5.14 -11.69 -8.42
C PHE A 11 5.57 -12.32 -7.09
N ILE A 12 5.33 -13.62 -6.94
CA ILE A 12 5.75 -14.40 -5.76
C ILE A 12 6.92 -15.28 -6.17
N PHE A 13 8.07 -15.06 -5.56
CA PHE A 13 9.27 -15.84 -5.79
C PHE A 13 9.34 -17.05 -4.86
N ARG A 14 9.94 -18.14 -5.33
CA ARG A 14 10.29 -19.27 -4.46
C ARG A 14 11.49 -18.89 -3.59
N SER A 15 11.33 -18.92 -2.26
CA SER A 15 12.41 -18.66 -1.32
C SER A 15 13.53 -19.70 -1.45
N ARG A 16 14.77 -19.29 -1.15
CA ARG A 16 15.98 -20.14 -1.20
C ARG A 16 16.30 -20.77 -2.56
N SER A 17 15.58 -20.42 -3.63
CA SER A 17 15.91 -20.84 -4.99
C SER A 17 17.19 -20.14 -5.46
N PRO A 18 18.21 -20.88 -5.94
CA PRO A 18 19.44 -20.30 -6.51
C PRO A 18 19.17 -19.34 -7.69
N SER A 19 18.08 -19.57 -8.43
CA SER A 19 17.69 -18.74 -9.57
C SER A 19 16.71 -17.63 -9.18
N SER A 20 15.67 -17.95 -8.41
CA SER A 20 14.52 -17.07 -8.18
C SER A 20 14.52 -16.33 -6.84
N GLY A 21 15.35 -16.70 -5.87
CA GLY A 21 15.27 -16.08 -4.55
C GLY A 21 15.65 -14.60 -4.58
N ILE A 22 14.86 -13.75 -3.93
CA ILE A 22 15.05 -12.28 -3.92
C ILE A 22 15.84 -11.76 -2.71
N GLY A 23 16.31 -12.65 -1.84
CA GLY A 23 17.19 -12.34 -0.71
C GLY A 23 17.63 -13.60 0.04
N GLY A 24 18.82 -13.54 0.65
CA GLY A 24 19.35 -14.63 1.49
C GLY A 24 19.76 -15.91 0.73
N VAL A 25 19.93 -15.85 -0.59
CA VAL A 25 20.34 -16.99 -1.40
C VAL A 25 21.86 -17.16 -1.33
N THR A 26 22.32 -18.37 -1.04
CA THR A 26 23.74 -18.74 -1.19
C THR A 26 24.09 -18.78 -2.67
N VAL A 27 24.92 -17.84 -3.12
CA VAL A 27 25.41 -17.82 -4.52
C VAL A 27 26.67 -18.67 -4.58
N TYR A 28 26.62 -19.82 -5.26
CA TYR A 28 27.81 -20.67 -5.41
C TYR A 28 28.78 -20.06 -6.43
N THR A 29 30.05 -19.95 -6.07
CA THR A 29 31.10 -19.54 -7.01
C THR A 29 31.41 -20.68 -7.99
N PRO A 30 32.07 -20.41 -9.13
CA PRO A 30 32.53 -21.46 -10.07
C PRO A 30 33.42 -22.53 -9.40
N SER A 31 34.00 -22.20 -8.24
CA SER A 31 34.79 -23.10 -7.39
C SER A 31 33.99 -23.96 -6.40
N GLY A 32 32.65 -23.94 -6.43
CA GLY A 32 31.79 -24.76 -5.57
C GLY A 32 31.68 -24.30 -4.10
N MET A 33 32.35 -23.20 -3.74
CA MET A 33 32.30 -22.62 -2.40
C MET A 33 31.01 -21.80 -2.20
N PRO A 34 30.37 -21.85 -1.01
CA PRO A 34 29.21 -21.02 -0.73
C PRO A 34 29.63 -19.55 -0.69
N GLY A 35 29.27 -18.80 -1.73
CA GLY A 35 29.53 -17.37 -1.86
C GLY A 35 28.46 -16.50 -1.16
N ARG A 36 28.68 -15.18 -1.25
CA ARG A 36 27.90 -14.13 -0.54
C ARG A 36 26.39 -14.30 -0.71
N LYS A 37 25.64 -13.93 0.35
CA LYS A 37 24.17 -13.85 0.34
C LYS A 37 23.72 -12.79 -0.68
N GLY A 38 22.96 -13.20 -1.69
CA GLY A 38 22.48 -12.33 -2.77
C GLY A 38 21.05 -12.66 -3.21
N ALA A 39 20.59 -11.98 -4.27
CA ALA A 39 19.42 -12.42 -5.04
C ALA A 39 19.89 -13.37 -6.16
N GLY A 40 19.09 -14.39 -6.47
CA GLY A 40 19.32 -15.27 -7.61
C GLY A 40 19.28 -14.51 -8.94
N LEU A 41 19.89 -15.08 -9.98
CA LEU A 41 20.08 -14.40 -11.28
C LEU A 41 18.76 -13.90 -11.88
N PHE A 42 17.69 -14.72 -11.83
CA PHE A 42 16.37 -14.34 -12.33
C PHE A 42 15.68 -13.31 -11.43
N GLY A 43 15.66 -13.54 -10.10
CA GLY A 43 15.03 -12.62 -9.16
C GLY A 43 15.65 -11.22 -9.21
N GLY A 44 16.98 -11.15 -9.28
CA GLY A 44 17.71 -9.90 -9.44
C GLY A 44 17.45 -9.21 -10.79
N ALA A 45 17.41 -9.97 -11.89
CA ALA A 45 17.07 -9.42 -13.20
C ALA A 45 15.63 -8.90 -13.24
N PHE A 46 14.66 -9.64 -12.70
CA PHE A 46 13.26 -9.24 -12.65
C PHE A 46 13.07 -7.92 -11.89
N ILE A 47 13.66 -7.78 -10.69
CA ILE A 47 13.52 -6.56 -9.89
C ILE A 47 14.13 -5.33 -10.61
N ARG A 48 15.23 -5.51 -11.34
CA ARG A 48 15.85 -4.44 -12.12
C ARG A 48 15.00 -4.05 -13.33
N SER A 49 14.42 -5.02 -14.03
CA SER A 49 13.58 -4.79 -15.20
C SER A 49 12.18 -4.28 -14.86
N PHE A 50 11.64 -4.67 -13.70
CA PHE A 50 10.28 -4.35 -13.26
C PHE A 50 10.26 -3.72 -11.87
N PRO A 51 10.91 -2.56 -11.66
CA PRO A 51 11.10 -1.97 -10.33
C PRO A 51 9.79 -1.56 -9.66
N LEU A 52 8.71 -1.35 -10.43
CA LEU A 52 7.40 -0.96 -9.92
C LEU A 52 6.51 -2.15 -9.53
N ILE A 53 6.77 -3.34 -10.04
CA ILE A 53 5.93 -4.51 -9.77
C ILE A 53 6.13 -4.95 -8.30
N PRO A 54 5.05 -5.10 -7.51
CA PRO A 54 5.13 -5.68 -6.18
C PRO A 54 5.70 -7.10 -6.21
N VAL A 55 6.65 -7.38 -5.32
CA VAL A 55 7.27 -8.70 -5.21
C VAL A 55 7.36 -9.13 -3.75
N ILE A 56 7.24 -10.44 -3.52
CA ILE A 56 7.43 -11.12 -2.25
C ILE A 56 8.00 -12.52 -2.51
N ASP A 57 8.62 -13.17 -1.52
CA ASP A 57 8.93 -14.60 -1.58
C ASP A 57 7.93 -15.43 -0.76
N ASP A 58 7.74 -16.69 -1.13
CA ASP A 58 6.82 -17.63 -0.46
C ASP A 58 7.09 -17.77 1.06
N GLY A 59 8.35 -17.69 1.49
CA GLY A 59 8.73 -17.67 2.90
C GLY A 59 8.19 -16.46 3.64
N ARG A 60 8.37 -15.26 3.08
CA ARG A 60 7.81 -14.01 3.63
C ARG A 60 6.29 -13.94 3.57
N LEU A 61 5.66 -14.66 2.64
CA LEU A 61 4.20 -14.70 2.51
C LEU A 61 3.51 -15.33 3.73
N HIS A 62 4.24 -16.12 4.53
CA HIS A 62 3.74 -16.67 5.78
C HIS A 62 3.63 -15.63 6.91
N ASP A 63 4.34 -14.51 6.84
CA ASP A 63 4.18 -13.40 7.78
C ASP A 63 2.91 -12.60 7.42
N PRO A 64 1.90 -12.51 8.31
CA PRO A 64 0.65 -11.83 8.00
C PRO A 64 0.85 -10.36 7.60
N LYS A 65 1.77 -9.62 8.23
CA LYS A 65 1.99 -8.19 7.95
C LYS A 65 2.64 -7.99 6.58
N LEU A 66 3.60 -8.84 6.21
CA LEU A 66 4.23 -8.81 4.90
C LEU A 66 3.26 -9.21 3.79
N ARG A 67 2.46 -10.26 4.02
CA ARG A 67 1.41 -10.70 3.10
C ARG A 67 0.37 -9.62 2.86
N GLU A 68 -0.13 -8.99 3.91
CA GLU A 68 -1.09 -7.89 3.82
C GLU A 68 -0.52 -6.71 3.01
N ASN A 69 0.71 -6.29 3.31
CA ASN A 69 1.35 -5.21 2.55
C ASN A 69 1.59 -5.58 1.08
N PHE A 70 1.99 -6.83 0.79
CA PHE A 70 2.15 -7.29 -0.59
C PHE A 70 0.83 -7.20 -1.36
N ILE A 71 -0.26 -7.74 -0.80
CA ILE A 71 -1.58 -7.73 -1.44
C ILE A 71 -2.05 -6.28 -1.67
N GLU A 72 -1.89 -5.41 -0.68
CA GLU A 72 -2.24 -4.00 -0.80
C GLU A 72 -1.49 -3.31 -1.96
N ARG A 73 -0.17 -3.55 -2.06
CA ARG A 73 0.66 -3.03 -3.16
C ARG A 73 0.21 -3.57 -4.53
N VAL A 74 -0.19 -4.84 -4.61
CA VAL A 74 -0.75 -5.44 -5.84
C VAL A 74 -2.02 -4.70 -6.26
N PHE A 75 -2.96 -4.43 -5.34
CA PHE A 75 -4.19 -3.70 -5.67
C PHE A 75 -3.94 -2.23 -6.04
N VAL A 76 -2.98 -1.55 -5.40
CA VAL A 76 -2.59 -0.20 -5.81
C VAL A 76 -1.98 -0.20 -7.22
N TYR A 77 -1.09 -1.15 -7.51
CA TYR A 77 -0.44 -1.24 -8.82
C TYR A 77 -1.43 -1.62 -9.93
N LYS A 78 -2.41 -2.49 -9.64
CA LYS A 78 -3.55 -2.77 -10.54
C LYS A 78 -4.33 -1.50 -10.87
N ARG A 79 -4.75 -0.75 -9.84
CA ARG A 79 -5.47 0.53 -10.04
C ARG A 79 -4.65 1.55 -10.82
N TRP A 80 -3.33 1.58 -10.61
CA TRP A 80 -2.43 2.42 -11.41
C TRP A 80 -2.41 2.01 -12.89
N LYS A 81 -2.31 0.72 -13.20
CA LYS A 81 -2.36 0.23 -14.58
C LYS A 81 -3.71 0.53 -15.24
N GLU A 82 -4.82 0.30 -14.53
CA GLU A 82 -6.16 0.65 -15.01
C GLU A 82 -6.31 2.16 -15.25
N PHE A 83 -5.68 2.99 -14.41
CA PHE A 83 -5.61 4.43 -14.61
C PHE A 83 -4.87 4.79 -15.91
N LEU A 84 -3.72 4.17 -16.18
CA LEU A 84 -2.96 4.41 -17.42
C LEU A 84 -3.70 3.91 -18.67
N MET A 85 -4.31 2.72 -18.63
CA MET A 85 -5.03 2.14 -19.76
C MET A 85 -6.21 3.00 -20.22
N ARG A 86 -6.83 3.77 -19.32
CA ARG A 86 -7.95 4.66 -19.63
C ARG A 86 -7.53 5.96 -20.33
N GLY A 87 -6.23 6.19 -20.57
CA GLY A 87 -5.74 7.44 -21.14
C GLY A 87 -6.00 8.65 -20.24
N ALA A 88 -5.92 8.43 -18.92
CA ALA A 88 -6.34 9.38 -17.90
C ALA A 88 -5.59 10.73 -17.99
N ALA A 89 -6.33 11.81 -17.80
CA ALA A 89 -5.83 13.18 -17.82
C ALA A 89 -5.20 13.57 -16.47
N LEU A 90 -4.54 14.74 -16.42
CA LEU A 90 -3.91 15.25 -15.19
C LEU A 90 -4.89 15.39 -14.01
N LYS A 91 -6.16 15.75 -14.28
CA LYS A 91 -7.22 15.81 -13.26
C LYS A 91 -7.45 14.46 -12.59
N ASP A 92 -7.27 13.37 -13.32
CA ASP A 92 -7.50 12.02 -12.83
C ASP A 92 -6.35 11.58 -11.92
N LEU A 93 -5.14 12.13 -12.09
CA LEU A 93 -4.03 11.92 -11.15
C LEU A 93 -4.33 12.56 -9.79
N ILE A 94 -4.97 13.74 -9.77
CA ILE A 94 -5.42 14.40 -8.54
C ILE A 94 -6.43 13.48 -7.85
N THR A 95 -7.44 12.97 -8.57
CA THR A 95 -8.42 12.03 -8.03
C THR A 95 -7.75 10.76 -7.49
N PHE A 96 -6.88 10.13 -8.28
CA PHE A 96 -6.13 8.95 -7.85
C PHE A 96 -5.36 9.22 -6.55
N HIS A 97 -4.69 10.37 -6.45
CA HIS A 97 -3.98 10.76 -5.24
C HIS A 97 -4.92 10.93 -4.04
N THR A 98 -6.03 11.64 -4.23
CA THR A 98 -7.04 11.85 -3.19
C THR A 98 -7.55 10.53 -2.63
N GLU A 99 -7.87 9.56 -3.47
CA GLU A 99 -8.43 8.24 -3.08
C GLU A 99 -7.41 7.35 -2.31
N HIS A 100 -6.12 7.63 -2.46
CA HIS A 100 -5.03 6.88 -1.81
C HIS A 100 -4.41 7.64 -0.63
N LYS A 101 -4.85 8.87 -0.33
CA LYS A 101 -4.18 9.75 0.63
C LYS A 101 -4.03 9.13 2.01
N LEU A 102 -5.11 8.55 2.55
CA LEU A 102 -5.07 7.91 3.87
C LEU A 102 -4.25 6.61 3.86
N LEU A 103 -4.21 5.92 2.72
CA LEU A 103 -3.36 4.75 2.54
C LEU A 103 -1.90 5.18 2.60
N VAL A 104 -1.47 6.14 1.79
CA VAL A 104 -0.07 6.62 1.85
C VAL A 104 0.28 7.16 3.24
N LEU A 105 -0.65 7.81 3.94
CA LEU A 105 -0.46 8.30 5.30
C LEU A 105 -0.14 7.17 6.29
N SER A 106 -0.78 6.01 6.19
CA SER A 106 -0.53 4.87 7.09
C SER A 106 0.87 4.28 6.90
N HIS A 107 1.46 4.41 5.70
CA HIS A 107 2.81 3.92 5.40
C HIS A 107 3.88 4.99 5.64
N SER A 108 3.66 6.22 5.17
CA SER A 108 4.65 7.30 5.27
C SER A 108 4.05 8.70 5.08
N PRO A 109 3.89 9.46 6.19
CA PRO A 109 3.54 10.88 6.13
C PRO A 109 4.51 11.70 5.27
N LYS A 110 5.81 11.37 5.32
CA LYS A 110 6.84 12.02 4.49
C LYS A 110 6.56 11.87 3.00
N HIS A 111 6.24 10.66 2.54
CA HIS A 111 5.92 10.45 1.13
C HIS A 111 4.60 11.09 0.76
N LEU A 112 3.61 11.12 1.66
CA LEU A 112 2.37 11.82 1.40
C LEU A 112 2.61 13.30 1.08
N SER A 113 3.44 13.99 1.88
CA SER A 113 3.78 15.40 1.63
C SER A 113 4.55 15.59 0.32
N VAL A 114 5.41 14.64 -0.07
CA VAL A 114 6.11 14.68 -1.37
C VAL A 114 5.14 14.50 -2.52
N LEU A 115 4.25 13.50 -2.45
CA LEU A 115 3.25 13.22 -3.48
C LEU A 115 2.24 14.35 -3.61
N GLY A 116 1.80 14.94 -2.50
CA GLY A 116 0.90 16.10 -2.51
C GLY A 116 1.50 17.31 -3.23
N ARG A 117 2.80 17.58 -3.04
CA ARG A 117 3.51 18.62 -3.79
C ARG A 117 3.59 18.31 -5.29
N LEU A 118 3.94 17.08 -5.65
CA LEU A 118 3.97 16.66 -7.06
C LEU A 118 2.61 16.86 -7.75
N VAL A 119 1.51 16.56 -7.04
CA VAL A 119 0.14 16.74 -7.57
C VAL A 119 -0.24 18.21 -7.66
N ALA A 120 0.19 19.06 -6.72
CA ALA A 120 -0.03 20.50 -6.78
C ALA A 120 0.73 21.16 -7.96
N ASP A 121 1.95 20.68 -8.23
CA ASP A 121 2.83 21.19 -9.28
C ASP A 121 2.65 20.47 -10.64
N VAL A 122 1.55 19.75 -10.84
CA VAL A 122 1.30 18.88 -12.01
C VAL A 122 1.44 19.61 -13.35
N LYS A 123 1.16 20.92 -13.40
CA LYS A 123 1.26 21.76 -14.61
C LYS A 123 2.69 22.08 -15.03
N GLN A 124 3.67 21.86 -14.16
CA GLN A 124 5.09 22.18 -14.42
C GLN A 124 5.83 21.06 -15.17
N TYR A 125 5.19 19.91 -15.39
CA TYR A 125 5.82 18.70 -15.93
C TYR A 125 5.06 18.20 -17.15
N SER A 126 5.76 17.47 -18.02
CA SER A 126 5.07 16.67 -19.04
C SER A 126 4.25 15.54 -18.39
N PRO A 127 3.14 15.10 -19.01
CA PRO A 127 2.34 13.99 -18.48
C PRO A 127 3.17 12.72 -18.21
N VAL A 128 4.10 12.37 -19.11
CA VAL A 128 4.97 11.18 -18.94
C VAL A 128 5.86 11.32 -17.71
N GLU A 129 6.48 12.49 -17.53
CA GLU A 129 7.38 12.74 -16.42
C GLU A 129 6.67 12.71 -15.07
N ILE A 130 5.53 13.41 -14.94
CA ILE A 130 4.82 13.47 -13.66
C ILE A 130 4.27 12.11 -13.25
N LEU A 131 3.75 11.33 -14.20
CA LEU A 131 3.27 9.98 -13.94
C LEU A 131 4.39 9.06 -13.48
N SER A 132 5.56 9.12 -14.14
CA SER A 132 6.74 8.35 -13.74
C SER A 132 7.21 8.74 -12.33
N ARG A 133 7.35 10.04 -12.04
CA ARG A 133 7.77 10.52 -10.71
C ARG A 133 6.77 10.09 -9.62
N TYR A 134 5.48 10.24 -9.90
CA TYR A 134 4.42 9.90 -8.95
C TYR A 134 4.42 8.41 -8.60
N ILE A 135 4.40 7.51 -9.59
CA ILE A 135 4.33 6.07 -9.32
C ILE A 135 5.58 5.54 -8.62
N THR A 136 6.77 6.06 -8.96
CA THR A 136 8.00 5.69 -8.24
C THR A 136 7.89 6.05 -6.76
N ARG A 137 7.45 7.28 -6.44
CA ARG A 137 7.32 7.73 -5.04
C ARG A 137 6.19 7.04 -4.28
N LEU A 138 5.09 6.74 -4.97
CA LEU A 138 4.00 5.95 -4.39
C LEU A 138 4.47 4.52 -4.07
N THR A 139 5.20 3.89 -4.99
CA THR A 139 5.76 2.54 -4.79
C THR A 139 6.75 2.53 -3.64
N ASP A 140 7.63 3.53 -3.55
CA ASP A 140 8.58 3.69 -2.44
C ASP A 140 7.86 3.82 -1.10
N ALA A 141 6.77 4.60 -1.05
CA ALA A 141 5.96 4.76 0.16
C ALA A 141 5.35 3.43 0.62
N LEU A 142 4.71 2.70 -0.29
CA LEU A 142 3.96 1.48 0.03
C LEU A 142 4.85 0.26 0.31
N ARG A 143 6.14 0.31 -0.05
CA ARG A 143 7.14 -0.70 0.38
C ARG A 143 7.43 -0.65 1.88
N LEU A 144 7.18 0.48 2.54
CA LEU A 144 7.31 0.60 3.99
C LEU A 144 6.12 -0.08 4.65
N LEU A 145 6.31 -0.78 5.77
CA LEU A 145 5.17 -1.32 6.52
C LEU A 145 4.41 -0.19 7.24
N ALA A 146 3.08 -0.25 7.17
CA ALA A 146 2.24 0.54 8.05
C ALA A 146 2.47 0.09 9.50
N THR A 147 2.49 1.05 10.43
CA THR A 147 2.69 0.77 11.85
C THR A 147 1.43 1.11 12.62
N THR A 148 1.22 0.47 13.77
CA THR A 148 0.11 0.77 14.67
C THR A 148 -0.01 2.26 14.95
N LYS A 149 1.11 2.93 15.29
CA LYS A 149 1.15 4.38 15.51
C LYS A 149 0.68 5.19 14.30
N LYS A 150 1.11 4.84 13.08
CA LYS A 150 0.69 5.57 11.87
C LYS A 150 -0.78 5.32 11.54
N ASN A 151 -1.27 4.10 11.71
CA ASN A 151 -2.68 3.78 11.57
C ASN A 151 -3.53 4.54 12.60
N THR A 152 -3.14 4.57 13.88
CA THR A 152 -3.79 5.40 14.91
C THR A 152 -3.89 6.86 14.48
N ASN A 153 -2.82 7.43 13.92
CA ASN A 153 -2.85 8.80 13.40
C ASN A 153 -3.86 8.97 12.24
N VAL A 154 -3.95 7.99 11.34
CA VAL A 154 -4.95 7.99 10.26
C VAL A 154 -6.37 7.93 10.84
N LEU A 155 -6.62 7.05 11.80
CA LEU A 155 -7.93 6.89 12.43
C LEU A 155 -8.38 8.17 13.15
N HIS A 156 -7.48 8.81 13.91
CA HIS A 156 -7.76 10.12 14.51
C HIS A 156 -8.00 11.22 13.47
N HIS A 157 -7.25 11.22 12.37
CA HIS A 157 -7.50 12.16 11.27
C HIS A 157 -8.91 11.98 10.68
N ILE A 158 -9.38 10.74 10.55
CA ILE A 158 -10.72 10.44 10.06
C ILE A 158 -11.82 10.94 11.03
N ILE A 159 -11.62 10.83 12.35
CA ILE A 159 -12.57 11.38 13.33
C ILE A 159 -12.84 12.87 13.08
N GLY A 160 -11.83 13.63 12.62
CA GLY A 160 -11.94 15.04 12.25
C GLY A 160 -13.16 15.36 11.39
N TYR A 161 -13.50 14.49 10.43
CA TYR A 161 -14.62 14.66 9.49
C TYR A 161 -16.00 14.53 10.14
N PHE A 162 -16.08 13.96 11.35
CA PHE A 162 -17.34 13.73 12.05
C PHE A 162 -17.51 14.59 13.30
N THR A 163 -16.54 15.44 13.64
CA THR A 163 -16.48 16.16 14.93
C THR A 163 -17.72 17.01 15.24
N GLN A 164 -18.38 17.57 14.24
CA GLN A 164 -19.63 18.35 14.41
C GLN A 164 -20.91 17.50 14.38
N ARG A 165 -20.81 16.21 14.04
CA ARG A 165 -21.94 15.31 13.80
C ARG A 165 -22.03 14.16 14.81
N LEU A 166 -20.95 13.86 15.53
CA LEU A 166 -20.92 12.84 16.56
C LEU A 166 -21.50 13.38 17.87
N SER A 167 -22.27 12.52 18.56
CA SER A 167 -22.59 12.74 19.97
C SER A 167 -21.31 12.66 20.81
N ALA A 168 -21.35 13.18 22.04
CA ALA A 168 -20.21 13.04 22.95
C ALA A 168 -19.89 11.57 23.26
N ASP A 169 -20.91 10.72 23.32
CA ASP A 169 -20.79 9.28 23.58
C ASP A 169 -20.23 8.53 22.36
N ASP A 170 -20.77 8.78 21.16
CA ASP A 170 -20.27 8.23 19.88
C ASP A 170 -18.78 8.56 19.68
N LYS A 171 -18.38 9.79 20.01
CA LYS A 171 -16.98 10.23 19.92
C LYS A 171 -16.11 9.50 20.93
N LYS A 172 -16.60 9.27 22.16
CA LYS A 172 -15.89 8.55 23.20
C LYS A 172 -15.68 7.08 22.80
N GLU A 173 -16.72 6.40 22.32
CA GLU A 173 -16.66 5.02 21.82
C GLU A 173 -15.59 4.87 20.72
N LEU A 174 -15.58 5.77 19.74
CA LEU A 174 -14.58 5.78 18.67
C LEU A 174 -13.15 5.92 19.21
N LEU A 175 -12.93 6.82 20.17
CA LEU A 175 -11.62 7.04 20.76
C LEU A 175 -11.15 5.82 21.58
N GLU A 176 -12.05 5.19 22.32
CA GLU A 176 -11.76 3.98 23.11
C GLU A 176 -11.38 2.80 22.21
N ILE A 177 -12.10 2.59 21.10
CA ILE A 177 -11.78 1.51 20.14
C ILE A 177 -10.45 1.77 19.42
N ILE A 178 -10.14 3.04 19.09
CA ILE A 178 -8.84 3.39 18.51
C ILE A 178 -7.70 3.18 19.51
N ASP A 179 -7.91 3.49 20.79
CA ASP A 179 -6.93 3.23 21.85
C ASP A 179 -6.74 1.72 22.07
N ALA A 180 -7.81 0.93 22.06
CA ALA A 180 -7.73 -0.52 22.12
C ALA A 180 -6.94 -1.09 20.94
N TYR A 181 -7.13 -0.56 19.72
CA TYR A 181 -6.29 -0.91 18.57
C TYR A 181 -4.83 -0.48 18.77
N HIS A 182 -4.60 0.72 19.28
CA HIS A 182 -3.25 1.24 19.50
C HIS A 182 -2.45 0.38 20.47
N LYS A 183 -3.11 -0.13 21.52
CA LYS A 183 -2.56 -1.04 22.52
C LYS A 183 -2.45 -2.49 22.04
N GLY A 184 -2.99 -2.82 20.86
CA GLY A 184 -2.98 -4.17 20.31
C GLY A 184 -3.98 -5.10 20.97
N TYR A 185 -5.07 -4.60 21.53
CA TYR A 185 -6.16 -5.44 22.08
C TYR A 185 -7.16 -5.86 21.02
N VAL A 186 -7.29 -5.08 19.95
CA VAL A 186 -8.18 -5.38 18.81
C VAL A 186 -7.45 -5.17 17.49
N PRO A 187 -7.81 -5.90 16.43
CA PRO A 187 -7.21 -5.73 15.12
C PRO A 187 -7.70 -4.44 14.44
N LEU A 188 -6.97 -3.96 13.43
CA LEU A 188 -7.28 -2.71 12.71
C LEU A 188 -8.68 -2.71 12.09
N ILE A 189 -9.21 -3.87 11.72
CA ILE A 189 -10.55 -3.96 11.12
C ILE A 189 -11.65 -3.43 12.06
N VAL A 190 -11.49 -3.54 13.38
CA VAL A 190 -12.52 -3.13 14.36
C VAL A 190 -12.80 -1.63 14.30
N PRO A 191 -11.80 -0.72 14.46
CA PRO A 191 -12.04 0.71 14.26
C PRO A 191 -12.46 1.04 12.82
N VAL A 192 -11.96 0.31 11.81
CA VAL A 192 -12.33 0.56 10.40
C VAL A 192 -13.81 0.29 10.14
N VAL A 193 -14.37 -0.79 10.69
CA VAL A 193 -15.80 -1.12 10.54
C VAL A 193 -16.68 -0.06 11.19
N LEU A 194 -16.34 0.40 12.40
CA LEU A 194 -17.09 1.45 13.09
C LEU A 194 -16.99 2.79 12.34
N ILE A 195 -15.81 3.16 11.84
CA ILE A 195 -15.64 4.32 10.97
C ILE A 195 -16.50 4.19 9.70
N ASN A 196 -16.51 3.03 9.04
CA ASN A 196 -17.32 2.78 7.86
C ASN A 196 -18.83 2.86 8.15
N HIS A 197 -19.28 2.57 9.38
CA HIS A 197 -20.64 2.87 9.80
C HIS A 197 -20.91 4.38 9.77
N TYR A 198 -20.07 5.21 10.40
CA TYR A 198 -20.24 6.67 10.41
C TYR A 198 -20.08 7.32 9.03
N VAL A 199 -19.17 6.82 8.18
CA VAL A 199 -19.06 7.25 6.77
C VAL A 199 -20.38 7.05 6.02
N ARG A 200 -21.07 5.93 6.25
CA ARG A 200 -22.38 5.64 5.65
C ARG A 200 -23.49 6.49 6.27
N LYS A 201 -23.56 6.55 7.61
CA LYS A 201 -24.57 7.30 8.37
C LYS A 201 -24.59 8.78 8.01
N PHE A 202 -23.41 9.39 7.83
CA PHE A 202 -23.28 10.81 7.55
C PHE A 202 -23.00 11.15 6.09
N ASP A 203 -23.04 10.14 5.21
CA ASP A 203 -22.79 10.29 3.77
C ASP A 203 -21.52 11.08 3.44
N GLU A 204 -20.40 10.80 4.11
CA GLU A 204 -19.17 11.61 3.97
C GLU A 204 -18.45 11.31 2.62
N PRO A 205 -18.55 12.19 1.60
CA PRO A 205 -18.16 11.84 0.24
C PRO A 205 -16.65 11.66 0.07
N TYR A 206 -15.85 12.39 0.86
CA TYR A 206 -14.40 12.27 0.82
C TYR A 206 -13.93 10.90 1.32
N LEU A 207 -14.52 10.42 2.42
CA LEU A 207 -14.12 9.16 3.06
C LEU A 207 -14.65 7.94 2.30
N LYS A 208 -15.83 8.03 1.66
CA LYS A 208 -16.38 6.95 0.83
C LYS A 208 -15.44 6.48 -0.28
N LYS A 209 -14.60 7.39 -0.79
CA LYS A 209 -13.64 7.09 -1.86
C LYS A 209 -12.26 6.64 -1.36
N GLN A 210 -12.03 6.61 -0.05
CA GLN A 210 -10.72 6.26 0.50
C GLN A 210 -10.48 4.77 0.46
N HIS A 211 -9.47 4.35 -0.31
CA HIS A 211 -9.03 2.96 -0.33
C HIS A 211 -8.40 2.51 0.99
N TYR A 212 -8.05 3.42 1.90
CA TYR A 212 -7.70 3.02 3.25
C TYR A 212 -8.85 2.29 3.97
N LEU A 213 -10.10 2.71 3.75
CA LEU A 213 -11.27 2.13 4.41
C LEU A 213 -11.83 0.92 3.66
N ASN A 214 -11.55 0.82 2.36
CA ASN A 214 -11.95 -0.28 1.48
C ASN A 214 -10.78 -0.68 0.55
N PRO A 215 -9.69 -1.26 1.08
CA PRO A 215 -8.45 -1.47 0.32
C PRO A 215 -8.48 -2.61 -0.68
N HIS A 216 -9.30 -3.63 -0.43
CA HIS A 216 -9.37 -4.87 -1.20
C HIS A 216 -10.72 -5.58 -0.90
N PRO A 217 -11.09 -6.61 -1.68
CA PRO A 217 -12.28 -7.41 -1.39
C PRO A 217 -12.24 -7.97 0.04
N ILE A 218 -13.41 -8.03 0.70
CA ILE A 218 -13.56 -8.43 2.11
C ILE A 218 -13.16 -9.90 2.30
N GLU A 219 -13.34 -10.72 1.26
CA GLU A 219 -13.06 -12.14 1.19
C GLU A 219 -11.57 -12.46 1.42
N LEU A 220 -10.68 -11.49 1.25
CA LEU A 220 -9.26 -11.67 1.53
C LEU A 220 -8.92 -11.64 3.04
N MET A 221 -9.87 -11.27 3.89
CA MET A 221 -9.78 -11.33 5.36
C MET A 221 -8.50 -10.69 5.95
N LEU A 222 -7.97 -9.67 5.27
CA LEU A 222 -6.80 -8.93 5.73
C LEU A 222 -7.19 -7.93 6.84
N ARG A 223 -6.21 -7.53 7.65
CA ARG A 223 -6.36 -6.61 8.82
C ARG A 223 -7.13 -7.20 10.00
N ASN A 224 -7.29 -8.53 10.03
CA ASN A 224 -7.97 -9.28 11.08
C ASN A 224 -7.03 -9.81 12.17
N HIS A 225 -5.74 -9.53 12.06
CA HIS A 225 -4.71 -10.04 12.98
C HIS A 225 -4.38 -9.01 14.07
N VAL A 226 -4.11 -9.51 15.27
CA VAL A 226 -3.60 -8.74 16.43
C VAL A 226 -2.09 -8.90 16.52
#